data_AF-A0A936PXM0-F1
#
_entry.id   AF-A0A936PXM0-F1
#
_cell.length_a   1.000
_cell.length_b   1.000
_cell.length_c   1.000
_cell.angle_alpha   90.00
_cell.angle_beta   90.00
_cell.angle_gamma   90.00
#
_symmetry.space_group_name_H-M   'P 1'
#
loop_
_entity.id
_entity.type
_entity.pdbx_description
1 polymer ?
#
loop_
_entity_poly.entity_id
_entity_poly.type
_entity_poly.pdbx_seq_one_letter_code
_entity_poly.pdbx_strand_id
1 'polypeptide(L)'
;MDLYFDTTNEGGDVRAKWVNHLLFLTNPTIPDGGDTKKKRPPKINFIWGGFNIACVIESVSTTFLMFSEVGNPVRARCTVKLKDSKSKTSKASSGRRLIKGL
;
A
#
# COMPACT_ATOMS: atom_id res chain seq x y z
N MET A 1 0.36 -5.29 10.34
CA MET A 1 -0.95 -5.95 10.56
C MET A 1 -0.92 -7.29 9.86
N ASP A 2 -1.63 -8.28 10.38
CA ASP A 2 -1.76 -9.60 9.75
C ASP A 2 -3.19 -9.80 9.24
N LEU A 3 -3.33 -10.15 7.97
CA LEU A 3 -4.59 -10.44 7.30
C LEU A 3 -4.66 -11.94 6.99
N TYR A 4 -5.82 -12.54 7.18
CA TYR A 4 -6.06 -13.94 6.86
C TYR A 4 -7.12 -14.02 5.76
N PHE A 5 -6.79 -14.72 4.69
CA PHE A 5 -7.68 -14.97 3.57
C PHE A 5 -7.95 -16.47 3.48
N ASP A 6 -9.21 -16.82 3.27
CA ASP A 6 -9.67 -18.20 3.17
C ASP A 6 -10.71 -18.31 2.06
N THR A 7 -10.57 -19.36 1.25
CA THR A 7 -11.45 -19.72 0.13
C THR A 7 -11.77 -21.21 0.13
N THR A 8 -11.47 -21.92 1.23
CA THR A 8 -11.59 -23.38 1.35
C THR A 8 -13.00 -23.87 1.01
N ASN A 9 -14.04 -23.15 1.46
CA ASN A 9 -15.44 -23.53 1.23
C ASN A 9 -15.93 -23.21 -0.19
N GLU A 10 -15.24 -22.32 -0.91
CA GLU A 10 -15.61 -21.90 -2.27
C GLU A 10 -14.78 -22.61 -3.36
N GLY A 11 -13.67 -23.24 -3.00
CA GLY A 11 -12.78 -23.96 -3.93
C GLY A 11 -11.92 -23.07 -4.84
N GLY A 12 -11.79 -21.77 -4.51
CA GLY A 12 -11.05 -20.80 -5.33
C GLY A 12 -9.58 -20.64 -4.97
N ASP A 13 -8.76 -20.10 -5.88
CA ASP A 13 -7.38 -19.71 -5.59
C ASP A 13 -7.35 -18.37 -4.83
N VAL A 14 -6.89 -18.39 -3.58
CA VAL A 14 -6.79 -17.22 -2.70
C VAL A 14 -5.87 -16.14 -3.27
N ARG A 15 -4.89 -16.52 -4.12
CA ARG A 15 -3.98 -15.58 -4.78
C ARG A 15 -4.73 -14.66 -5.71
N ALA A 16 -5.49 -15.26 -6.63
CA ALA A 16 -6.25 -14.56 -7.64
C ALA A 16 -7.34 -13.70 -7.00
N LYS A 17 -8.02 -14.22 -5.97
CA LYS A 17 -9.14 -13.53 -5.34
C LYS A 17 -8.71 -12.35 -4.46
N TRP A 18 -7.59 -12.45 -3.73
CA TRP A 18 -7.23 -11.47 -2.70
C TRP A 18 -5.77 -11.03 -2.73
N VAL A 19 -4.82 -11.98 -2.66
CA VAL A 19 -3.40 -11.65 -2.43
C VAL A 19 -2.81 -10.79 -3.55
N ASN A 20 -3.17 -11.07 -4.81
CA ASN A 20 -2.64 -10.33 -5.96
C ASN A 20 -3.07 -8.87 -5.97
N HIS A 21 -4.28 -8.56 -5.48
CA HIS A 21 -4.73 -7.17 -5.34
C HIS A 21 -3.90 -6.41 -4.30
N LEU A 22 -3.55 -7.07 -3.19
CA LEU A 22 -2.71 -6.48 -2.17
C LEU A 22 -1.28 -6.26 -2.66
N LEU A 23 -0.71 -7.22 -3.41
CA LEU A 23 0.60 -7.09 -4.04
C LEU A 23 0.61 -5.98 -5.10
N PHE A 24 -0.46 -5.85 -5.88
CA PHE A 24 -0.59 -4.79 -6.89
C PHE A 24 -0.44 -3.39 -6.29
N LEU A 25 -0.93 -3.16 -5.07
CA LEU A 25 -0.80 -1.89 -4.35
C LEU A 25 0.65 -1.59 -3.89
N THR A 26 1.57 -2.53 -4.03
CA THR A 26 3.01 -2.32 -3.78
C THR A 26 3.78 -1.93 -5.05
N ASN A 27 3.17 -2.11 -6.23
CA ASN A 27 3.85 -1.87 -7.49
C ASN A 27 4.11 -0.37 -7.67
N PRO A 28 5.36 0.04 -7.98
CA PRO A 28 5.69 1.44 -8.07
C PRO A 28 5.11 2.04 -9.36
N THR A 29 4.18 2.98 -9.21
CA THR A 29 3.51 3.71 -10.30
C THR A 29 4.16 5.08 -10.50
N ILE A 30 4.00 5.66 -11.70
CA ILE A 30 4.36 7.06 -11.94
C ILE A 30 3.27 7.92 -11.26
N PRO A 31 3.65 8.87 -10.38
CA PRO A 31 2.67 9.79 -9.79
C PRO A 31 1.99 10.60 -10.89
N ASP A 32 0.69 10.84 -10.75
CA ASP A 32 -0.05 11.65 -11.72
C ASP A 32 0.55 13.07 -11.79
N GLY A 33 0.91 13.52 -13.00
CA GLY A 33 1.66 14.76 -13.24
C GLY A 33 3.12 14.78 -12.74
N GLY A 34 3.69 13.63 -12.37
CA GLY A 34 5.04 13.48 -11.82
C GLY A 34 6.13 13.20 -12.86
N ASP A 35 7.38 13.40 -12.44
CA ASP A 35 8.57 13.01 -13.21
C ASP A 35 8.56 11.50 -13.49
N THR A 36 8.61 11.12 -14.77
CA THR A 36 8.58 9.72 -15.24
C THR A 36 9.72 8.86 -14.67
N LYS A 37 10.78 9.50 -14.17
CA LYS A 37 11.92 8.85 -13.51
C LYS A 37 11.64 8.43 -12.06
N LYS A 38 10.63 9.01 -11.41
CA LYS A 38 10.33 8.78 -9.99
C LYS A 38 9.09 7.91 -9.83
N LYS A 39 9.28 6.60 -9.75
CA LYS A 39 8.19 5.67 -9.43
C LYS A 39 7.99 5.58 -7.92
N ARG A 40 6.74 5.61 -7.46
CA ARG A 40 6.35 5.47 -6.05
C ARG A 40 5.18 4.50 -5.94
N PRO A 41 5.09 3.70 -4.87
CA PRO A 41 3.89 2.91 -4.63
C PRO A 41 2.64 3.81 -4.54
N PRO A 42 1.47 3.31 -4.95
CA PRO A 42 0.19 4.00 -4.78
C PRO A 42 -0.04 4.47 -3.35
N LYS A 43 -0.54 5.70 -3.21
CA LYS A 43 -1.09 6.18 -1.93
C LYS A 43 -2.48 5.58 -1.75
N ILE A 44 -2.73 5.05 -0.56
CA ILE A 44 -3.99 4.44 -0.18
C ILE A 44 -4.49 5.05 1.13
N ASN A 45 -5.78 4.92 1.39
CA ASN A 45 -6.35 5.19 2.72
C ASN A 45 -6.65 3.86 3.39
N PHE A 46 -6.06 3.63 4.56
CA PHE A 46 -6.44 2.53 5.41
C PHE A 46 -7.54 3.02 6.37
N ILE A 47 -8.71 2.38 6.27
CA ILE A 47 -9.91 2.76 7.01
C ILE A 47 -10.36 1.58 7.87
N TRP A 48 -10.50 1.79 9.18
CA TRP A 48 -11.05 0.80 10.11
C TRP A 48 -11.87 1.51 11.19
N GLY A 49 -13.20 1.43 11.09
CA GLY A 49 -14.08 2.18 11.99
C GLY A 49 -13.79 3.68 11.88
N GLY A 50 -13.48 4.33 13.00
CA GLY A 50 -13.10 5.75 13.03
C GLY A 50 -11.64 6.04 12.62
N PHE A 51 -10.81 5.01 12.42
CA PHE A 51 -9.43 5.18 11.99
C PHE A 51 -9.37 5.41 10.48
N ASN A 52 -8.72 6.49 10.04
CA ASN A 52 -8.48 6.78 8.63
C ASN A 52 -7.08 7.37 8.47
N ILE A 53 -6.18 6.63 7.82
CA ILE A 53 -4.80 7.07 7.59
C ILE A 53 -4.45 6.97 6.10
N ALA A 54 -3.95 8.09 5.57
CA ALA A 54 -3.32 8.14 4.26
C ALA A 54 -1.90 7.55 4.32
N CYS A 55 -1.68 6.39 3.72
CA CYS A 55 -0.43 5.65 3.80
C CYS A 55 -0.03 5.03 2.45
N VAL A 56 1.12 4.39 2.42
CA VAL A 56 1.53 3.47 1.34
C VAL A 56 1.79 2.09 1.95
N ILE A 57 1.61 1.03 1.17
CA ILE A 57 2.06 -0.30 1.57
C ILE A 57 3.56 -0.39 1.31
N GLU A 58 4.34 -0.58 2.37
CA GLU A 58 5.80 -0.70 2.29
C GLU A 58 6.23 -2.12 1.95
N SER A 59 5.56 -3.12 2.52
CA SER A 59 5.78 -4.52 2.16
C SER A 59 4.58 -5.40 2.50
N VAL A 60 4.47 -6.50 1.75
CA VAL A 60 3.53 -7.59 1.96
C VAL A 60 4.32 -8.88 1.98
N SER A 61 4.21 -9.65 3.05
CA SER A 61 4.78 -10.99 3.15
C SER A 61 3.64 -12.00 3.24
N THR A 62 3.56 -12.90 2.27
CA THR A 62 2.49 -13.89 2.17
C THR A 62 3.01 -15.27 2.53
N THR A 63 2.33 -15.95 3.43
CA THR A 63 2.51 -17.37 3.73
C THR A 63 1.24 -18.12 3.32
N PHE A 64 1.35 -19.04 2.36
CA PHE A 64 0.25 -19.95 2.02
C PHE A 64 0.17 -21.05 3.07
N LEU A 65 -1.01 -21.23 3.66
CA LEU A 65 -1.24 -22.11 4.81
C LEU A 65 -1.91 -23.43 4.43
N MET A 66 -2.67 -23.44 3.33
CA MET A 66 -3.42 -24.62 2.90
C MET A 66 -3.56 -24.61 1.37
N PHE A 67 -3.52 -25.81 0.79
CA PHE A 67 -3.69 -26.04 -0.64
C PHE A 67 -4.84 -27.02 -0.87
N SER A 68 -5.56 -26.83 -1.97
CA SER A 68 -6.55 -27.78 -2.50
C SER A 68 -5.86 -29.04 -3.04
N GLU A 69 -6.63 -30.08 -3.34
CA GLU A 69 -6.14 -31.33 -3.93
C GLU A 69 -5.42 -31.12 -5.27
N VAL A 70 -5.80 -30.08 -6.03
CA VAL A 70 -5.18 -29.72 -7.32
C VAL A 70 -3.93 -28.81 -7.12
N GLY A 71 -3.59 -28.47 -5.87
CA GLY A 71 -2.41 -27.68 -5.54
C GLY A 71 -2.61 -26.16 -5.56
N ASN A 72 -3.84 -25.67 -5.74
CA ASN A 72 -4.12 -24.23 -5.62
C ASN A 72 -4.13 -23.83 -4.14
N PRO A 73 -3.47 -22.72 -3.74
CA PRO A 73 -3.54 -22.24 -2.37
C PRO A 73 -4.96 -21.71 -2.08
N VAL A 74 -5.57 -22.23 -1.03
CA VAL A 74 -6.94 -21.86 -0.61
C VAL A 74 -6.95 -21.02 0.68
N ARG A 75 -5.82 -20.98 1.40
CA ARG A 75 -5.67 -20.16 2.61
C ARG A 75 -4.32 -19.48 2.65
N ALA A 76 -4.30 -18.20 3.04
CA ALA A 76 -3.08 -17.41 3.16
C ALA A 76 -3.11 -16.48 4.37
N ARG A 77 -1.94 -16.26 4.96
CA ARG A 77 -1.68 -15.17 5.91
C ARG A 77 -0.80 -14.12 5.22
N CYS A 78 -1.23 -12.87 5.22
CA CYS A 78 -0.49 -11.74 4.67
C CYS A 78 -0.10 -10.77 5.79
N THR A 79 1.20 -10.65 6.07
CA THR A 79 1.74 -9.60 6.93
C THR A 79 1.97 -8.34 6.12
N VAL A 80 1.24 -7.29 6.44
CA VAL A 80 1.28 -5.98 5.77
C VAL A 80 1.94 -4.93 6.65
N LYS A 81 2.94 -4.26 6.08
CA LYS A 81 3.57 -3.07 6.68
C LYS A 81 3.08 -1.83 5.96
N LEU A 82 2.48 -0.93 6.71
CA LEU A 82 2.00 0.37 6.23
C LEU A 82 2.97 1.45 6.67
N LYS A 83 3.21 2.42 5.77
CA LYS A 83 4.00 3.60 6.06
C LYS A 83 3.15 4.84 5.87
N ASP A 84 3.01 5.62 6.92
CA ASP A 84 2.25 6.87 6.90
C ASP A 84 2.83 7.82 5.85
N SER A 85 1.93 8.39 5.04
CA SER A 85 2.26 9.32 3.96
C SER A 85 2.11 10.77 4.39
N LYS A 86 2.35 11.12 5.66
CA LYS A 86 2.35 12.53 6.11
C LYS A 86 3.08 13.40 5.09
N SER A 87 2.34 14.34 4.50
CA SER A 87 2.89 15.32 3.57
C SER A 87 4.09 15.96 4.24
N LYS A 88 5.27 15.88 3.63
CA LYS A 88 6.34 16.82 3.98
C LYS A 88 5.72 18.20 3.75
N THR A 89 5.37 18.91 4.82
CA THR A 89 5.06 20.33 4.77
C THR A 89 6.16 20.96 3.95
N SER A 90 5.83 21.44 2.76
CA SER A 90 6.75 22.21 1.95
C SER A 90 7.33 23.28 2.85
N LYS A 91 8.65 23.28 3.08
CA LYS A 91 9.32 24.42 3.68
C LYS A 91 8.97 25.61 2.80
N ALA A 92 7.99 26.42 3.22
CA ALA A 92 7.75 27.72 2.65
C ALA A 92 9.05 28.50 2.89
N SER A 93 9.87 28.64 1.85
CA SER A 93 10.99 29.56 1.87
C SER A 93 10.39 30.96 1.98
N SER A 94 10.19 31.42 3.22
CA SER A 94 9.86 32.80 3.53
C SER A 94 11.06 33.64 3.14
N GLY A 95 11.10 34.02 1.87
CA GLY A 95 12.03 34.99 1.32
C GLY A 95 11.72 36.33 1.95
N ARG A 96 12.36 36.62 3.08
CA ARG A 96 12.37 37.94 3.70
C ARG A 96 13.12 38.88 2.76
N ARG A 97 12.37 39.55 1.88
CA ARG A 97 12.88 40.58 0.96
C ARG A 97 13.35 41.75 1.84
N LEU A 98 14.67 41.91 1.95
CA LEU A 98 15.30 43.10 2.53
C LEU A 98 14.89 44.30 1.66
N ILE A 99 14.06 45.19 2.21
CA ILE A 99 13.99 46.56 1.71
C ILE A 99 15.11 47.35 2.39
N LYS A 100 16.14 47.68 1.60
CA LYS A 100 17.09 48.75 1.92
C LYS A 100 16.48 50.07 1.44
N GLY A 101 16.50 51.09 2.29
CA GLY A 101 16.43 52.49 1.90
C GLY A 101 15.14 53.22 2.28
N LEU A 102 15.16 53.95 3.39
CA LEU A 102 15.29 55.41 3.47
C LEU A 102 15.32 55.84 4.94
#